data_AF-A0A0G4L734-F1
#
_entry.id   AF-A0A0G4L734-F1
#
_cell.length_a   1.000
_cell.length_b   1.000
_cell.length_c   1.000
_cell.angle_alpha   90.00
_cell.angle_beta   90.00
_cell.angle_gamma   90.00
#
_symmetry.space_group_name_H-M   'P 1'
#
loop_
_entity.id
_entity.type
_entity.pdbx_description
1 polymer ?
#
loop_
_entity_poly.entity_id
_entity_poly.type
_entity_poly.pdbx_seq_one_letter_code
_entity_poly.pdbx_strand_id
1 'polypeptide(L)'
;LQSILKEAGTSNDQEIPVPPPQESDINYDQLYPGHHQLPNSYIRFSQTVEESIGVAYDMTTEDDEYLKKYNSNRKGAGQLSEDDFEKIMDVFEEMASEHAPFASIDNTVVGYDMMVQPLQQLGSTKFMNHAKQVYEYWKTRRQESANKPLHPTLKFETHQDSDDTDPYVCFRRREARQTRKTRQRDVQSAEKLKRLRKELEDGRQLVILSYEREVQKREFLNLERMIFEQRAKLKEMKLKLGIKGEDDDLFNNKIATGVEAAEETEYHLQSILKEAGTSNDQEIPDLCFTLQETVFAMLVEITERAMAHVGSSQVLIVGGVGCNERLQEMMGLMARDRGGSVYATDERFCIDNGIMIAHAGLLAYNTGFRTPLEDSQCTQRFRTDEVHIKWRD
;
A
#
# COMPACT_ATOMS: atom_id res chain seq x y z
N LEU A 1 -2.44 51.46 -11.81
CA LEU A 1 -1.19 50.68 -11.58
C LEU A 1 0.05 51.42 -12.11
N GLN A 2 0.17 51.70 -13.41
CA GLN A 2 1.30 52.48 -13.95
C GLN A 2 1.41 53.94 -13.45
N SER A 3 0.30 54.56 -13.01
CA SER A 3 0.31 55.91 -12.43
C SER A 3 0.83 55.95 -10.98
N ILE A 4 0.59 54.89 -10.20
CA ILE A 4 0.99 54.80 -8.79
C ILE A 4 2.50 54.53 -8.68
N LEU A 5 3.08 53.85 -9.68
CA LEU A 5 4.52 53.56 -9.76
C LEU A 5 5.38 54.77 -10.15
N LYS A 6 4.79 55.91 -10.54
CA LYS A 6 5.55 57.09 -10.99
C LYS A 6 5.97 58.04 -9.86
N GLU A 7 5.38 57.94 -8.67
CA GLU A 7 5.68 58.86 -7.56
C GLU A 7 6.63 58.27 -6.51
N ALA A 8 6.91 56.96 -6.56
CA ALA A 8 7.83 56.31 -5.64
C ALA A 8 9.20 56.06 -6.28
N GLY A 9 10.12 57.01 -6.09
CA GLY A 9 11.56 56.74 -6.13
C GLY A 9 12.20 56.67 -7.52
N THR A 10 12.72 57.80 -8.00
CA THR A 10 13.87 57.81 -8.91
C THR A 10 15.10 57.26 -8.18
N SER A 11 15.28 55.94 -8.23
CA SER A 11 16.56 55.27 -7.99
C SER A 11 17.21 54.99 -9.35
N ASN A 12 18.48 55.33 -9.50
CA ASN A 12 19.27 55.17 -10.72
C ASN A 12 19.81 53.74 -10.92
N ASP A 13 19.37 52.76 -10.12
CA ASP A 13 19.79 51.38 -10.24
C ASP A 13 18.63 50.51 -10.74
N GLN A 14 18.86 49.77 -11.83
CA GLN A 14 17.95 48.76 -12.38
C GLN A 14 17.86 47.54 -11.45
N GLU A 15 17.46 47.73 -10.20
CA GLU A 15 17.29 46.64 -9.24
C GLU A 15 15.89 46.04 -9.33
N ILE A 16 15.83 44.70 -9.38
CA ILE A 16 14.58 43.94 -9.39
C ILE A 16 13.99 44.01 -7.97
N PRO A 17 12.80 44.58 -7.77
CA PRO A 17 12.20 44.64 -6.43
C PRO A 17 11.87 43.23 -5.95
N VAL A 18 12.42 42.85 -4.80
CA VAL A 18 12.09 41.60 -4.10
C VAL A 18 11.15 41.95 -2.94
N PRO A 19 9.92 41.41 -2.89
CA PRO A 19 9.03 41.66 -1.76
C PRO A 19 9.68 41.12 -0.46
N PRO A 20 9.64 41.88 0.64
CA PRO A 20 10.22 41.43 1.90
C PRO A 20 9.46 40.20 2.44
N PRO A 21 10.13 39.29 3.17
CA PRO A 21 9.46 38.19 3.85
C PRO A 21 8.45 38.75 4.86
N GLN A 22 7.27 38.15 4.91
CA GLN A 22 6.20 38.51 5.84
C GLN A 22 6.16 37.47 6.97
N GLU A 23 6.22 37.93 8.21
CA GLU A 23 6.02 37.07 9.38
C GLU A 23 4.54 36.65 9.48
N SER A 24 4.32 35.41 9.92
CA SER A 24 2.98 34.85 10.10
C SER A 24 2.67 34.72 11.59
N ASP A 25 1.46 35.11 11.99
CA ASP A 25 0.94 34.92 13.35
C ASP A 25 0.43 33.49 13.61
N ILE A 26 0.51 32.62 12.58
CA ILE A 26 -0.03 31.26 12.63
C ILE A 26 1.00 30.32 13.27
N ASN A 27 0.55 29.52 14.23
CA ASN A 27 1.36 28.44 14.77
C ASN A 27 1.48 27.28 13.77
N TYR A 28 2.55 27.30 12.97
CA TYR A 28 2.81 26.33 11.92
C TYR A 28 2.84 24.87 12.43
N ASP A 29 3.53 24.63 13.56
CA ASP A 29 3.74 23.28 14.10
C ASP A 29 2.44 22.65 14.62
N GLN A 30 1.46 23.48 15.00
CA GLN A 30 0.13 23.00 15.37
C GLN A 30 -0.68 22.51 14.16
N LEU A 31 -0.50 23.13 12.99
CA LEU A 31 -1.24 22.80 11.77
C LEU A 31 -0.57 21.69 10.94
N TYR A 32 0.77 21.61 10.97
CA TYR A 32 1.55 20.71 10.14
C TYR A 32 2.44 19.79 10.98
N PRO A 33 1.89 18.76 11.64
CA PRO A 33 2.68 17.82 12.41
C PRO A 33 3.64 17.02 11.51
N GLY A 34 4.92 16.98 11.88
CA GLY A 34 6.02 16.43 11.07
C GLY A 34 6.14 14.90 11.02
N HIS A 35 5.06 14.18 10.71
CA HIS A 35 5.07 12.71 10.63
C HIS A 35 5.28 12.21 9.20
N HIS A 36 6.49 12.36 8.66
CA HIS A 36 6.86 11.79 7.36
C HIS A 36 8.09 10.88 7.47
N GLN A 37 7.94 9.62 7.04
CA GLN A 37 9.06 8.66 6.93
C GLN A 37 9.47 8.54 5.47
N LEU A 38 10.72 8.90 5.17
CA LEU A 38 11.23 8.85 3.80
C LEU A 38 11.44 7.38 3.37
N PRO A 39 10.86 6.94 2.24
CA PRO A 39 11.13 5.61 1.71
C PRO A 39 12.54 5.51 1.11
N ASN A 40 13.08 4.29 1.08
CA ASN A 40 14.39 3.99 0.45
C ASN A 40 14.39 4.15 -1.08
N SER A 41 13.21 4.21 -1.71
CA SER A 41 13.04 4.39 -3.16
C SER A 41 12.27 5.67 -3.46
N TYR A 42 12.36 6.16 -4.70
CA TYR A 42 11.55 7.31 -5.13
C TYR A 42 10.05 7.07 -4.99
N ILE A 43 9.33 8.13 -4.61
CA ILE A 43 7.89 8.12 -4.45
C ILE A 43 7.23 7.91 -5.82
N ARG A 44 6.29 6.95 -5.88
CA ARG A 44 5.39 6.75 -7.02
C ARG A 44 3.98 7.06 -6.55
N PHE A 45 3.43 8.19 -7.01
CA PHE A 45 2.16 8.71 -6.56
C PHE A 45 1.37 9.24 -7.75
N SER A 46 0.09 8.90 -7.82
CA SER A 46 -0.82 9.34 -8.89
C SER A 46 -2.22 9.64 -8.39
N GLN A 47 -2.44 9.65 -7.06
CA GLN A 47 -3.73 10.04 -6.52
C GLN A 47 -3.93 11.54 -6.73
N THR A 48 -5.17 11.96 -6.95
CA THR A 48 -5.50 13.37 -7.03
C THR A 48 -5.60 13.99 -5.63
N VAL A 49 -5.71 15.31 -5.56
CA VAL A 49 -5.89 16.01 -4.27
C VAL A 49 -7.20 15.57 -3.62
N GLU A 50 -8.26 15.42 -4.41
CA GLU A 50 -9.58 15.00 -3.97
C GLU A 50 -9.56 13.60 -3.35
N GLU A 51 -8.77 12.68 -3.90
CA GLU A 51 -8.57 11.34 -3.35
C GLU A 51 -7.76 11.33 -2.04
N SER A 52 -7.09 12.43 -1.72
CA SER A 52 -6.19 12.56 -0.55
C SER A 52 -6.80 13.30 0.63
N ILE A 53 -7.85 14.11 0.43
CA ILE A 53 -8.45 14.99 1.45
C ILE A 53 -9.66 14.38 2.18
N GLY A 54 -10.24 13.29 1.67
CA GLY A 54 -11.34 12.59 2.31
C GLY A 54 -12.71 13.25 2.06
N VAL A 55 -13.08 14.25 2.87
CA VAL A 55 -14.35 15.00 2.75
C VAL A 55 -14.07 16.34 2.10
N ALA A 56 -14.91 16.80 1.17
CA ALA A 56 -14.65 18.04 0.44
C ALA A 56 -15.15 19.30 1.18
N TYR A 57 -16.12 19.14 2.08
CA TYR A 57 -16.66 20.24 2.89
C TYR A 57 -15.79 20.48 4.13
N ASP A 58 -15.20 21.67 4.23
CA ASP A 58 -14.53 22.16 5.44
C ASP A 58 -15.45 23.10 6.23
N MET A 59 -15.55 22.93 7.55
CA MET A 59 -16.37 23.84 8.37
C MET A 59 -15.92 25.31 8.28
N THR A 60 -16.89 26.20 8.08
CA THR A 60 -16.71 27.65 8.20
C THR A 60 -16.75 28.11 9.66
N THR A 61 -16.36 29.35 9.93
CA THR A 61 -16.47 29.92 11.29
C THR A 61 -17.91 29.91 11.80
N GLU A 62 -18.91 30.16 10.95
CA GLU A 62 -20.31 30.09 11.35
C GLU A 62 -20.78 28.64 11.60
N ASP A 63 -20.19 27.66 10.92
CA ASP A 63 -20.46 26.24 11.16
C ASP A 63 -19.92 25.81 12.53
N ASP A 64 -18.70 26.23 12.88
CA ASP A 64 -18.08 25.98 14.19
C ASP A 64 -18.93 26.58 15.35
N GLU A 65 -19.36 27.84 15.20
CA GLU A 65 -20.23 28.49 16.18
C GLU A 65 -21.57 27.76 16.33
N TYR A 66 -22.18 27.36 15.20
CA TYR A 66 -23.41 26.57 15.20
C TYR A 66 -23.21 25.22 15.89
N LEU A 67 -22.16 24.47 15.55
CA LEU A 67 -21.91 23.15 16.09
C LEU A 67 -21.63 23.18 17.60
N LYS A 68 -20.87 24.19 18.08
CA LYS A 68 -20.65 24.43 19.51
C LYS A 68 -21.97 24.67 20.25
N LYS A 69 -22.85 25.52 19.70
CA LYS A 69 -24.18 25.78 20.26
C LYS A 69 -25.10 24.56 20.18
N TYR A 70 -25.01 23.80 19.10
CA TYR A 70 -25.79 22.58 18.89
C TYR A 70 -25.41 21.50 19.92
N ASN A 71 -24.11 21.36 20.20
CA ASN A 71 -23.58 20.38 21.14
C ASN A 71 -23.62 20.82 22.61
N SER A 72 -23.90 22.08 22.93
CA SER A 72 -23.87 22.60 24.30
C SER A 72 -24.79 21.85 25.27
N ASN A 73 -25.91 21.32 24.76
CA ASN A 73 -26.91 20.60 25.54
C ASN A 73 -26.78 19.07 25.45
N ARG A 74 -25.74 18.56 24.78
CA ARG A 74 -25.52 17.14 24.51
C ARG A 74 -24.22 16.68 25.17
N LYS A 75 -24.16 15.44 25.63
CA LYS A 75 -22.97 14.86 26.29
C LYS A 75 -22.62 13.50 25.70
N GLY A 76 -21.32 13.23 25.61
CA GLY A 76 -20.79 11.93 25.18
C GLY A 76 -21.30 11.52 23.80
N ALA A 77 -21.79 10.30 23.67
CA ALA A 77 -22.22 9.70 22.40
C ALA A 77 -23.42 10.39 21.72
N GLY A 78 -24.05 11.38 22.37
CA GLY A 78 -25.10 12.21 21.78
C GLY A 78 -24.61 13.49 21.09
N GLN A 79 -23.31 13.81 21.16
CA GLN A 79 -22.72 14.94 20.44
C GLN A 79 -22.40 14.58 18.99
N LEU A 80 -22.48 15.57 18.11
CA LEU A 80 -22.06 15.46 16.72
C LEU A 80 -20.60 15.94 16.61
N SER A 81 -19.69 15.11 16.10
CA SER A 81 -18.29 15.53 15.86
C SER A 81 -18.19 16.44 14.64
N GLU A 82 -17.08 17.16 14.53
CA GLU A 82 -16.75 18.01 13.37
C GLU A 82 -16.74 17.18 12.08
N ASP A 83 -15.97 16.07 12.04
CA ASP A 83 -15.94 15.16 10.88
C ASP A 83 -17.31 14.62 10.46
N ASP A 84 -18.21 14.35 11.42
CA ASP A 84 -19.54 13.81 11.13
C ASP A 84 -20.47 14.92 10.63
N PHE A 85 -20.28 16.16 11.10
CA PHE A 85 -20.98 17.34 10.60
C PHE A 85 -20.55 17.64 9.16
N GLU A 86 -19.25 17.64 8.88
CA GLU A 86 -18.69 17.88 7.53
C GLU A 86 -19.20 16.86 6.53
N LYS A 87 -19.20 15.56 6.86
CA LYS A 87 -19.78 14.51 5.98
C LYS A 87 -21.26 14.73 5.67
N ILE A 88 -22.03 15.23 6.64
CA ILE A 88 -23.45 15.54 6.42
C ILE A 88 -23.59 16.76 5.48
N MET A 89 -22.80 17.81 5.71
CA MET A 89 -22.81 19.03 4.90
C MET A 89 -22.35 18.75 3.46
N ASP A 90 -21.33 17.91 3.29
CA ASP A 90 -20.80 17.50 1.99
C ASP A 90 -21.89 16.83 1.13
N VAL A 91 -22.63 15.88 1.70
CA VAL A 91 -23.79 15.26 1.04
C VAL A 91 -24.84 16.30 0.65
N PHE A 92 -25.10 17.29 1.51
CA PHE A 92 -26.09 18.32 1.20
C PHE A 92 -25.63 19.24 0.06
N GLU A 93 -24.37 19.67 0.04
CA GLU A 93 -23.81 20.46 -1.05
C GLU A 93 -23.77 19.68 -2.38
N GLU A 94 -23.36 18.41 -2.35
CA GLU A 94 -23.32 17.53 -3.51
C GLU A 94 -24.72 17.34 -4.12
N MET A 95 -25.69 16.95 -3.28
CA MET A 95 -27.06 16.73 -3.73
C MET A 95 -27.72 18.02 -4.25
N ALA A 96 -27.43 19.17 -3.63
CA ALA A 96 -27.90 20.45 -4.12
C ALA A 96 -27.30 20.82 -5.48
N SER A 97 -26.00 20.56 -5.66
CA SER A 97 -25.31 20.80 -6.94
C SER A 97 -25.84 19.91 -8.06
N GLU A 98 -26.13 18.63 -7.78
CA GLU A 98 -26.63 17.69 -8.78
C GLU A 98 -28.10 17.93 -9.14
N HIS A 99 -28.96 18.13 -8.14
CA HIS A 99 -30.41 18.15 -8.34
C HIS A 99 -30.98 19.55 -8.56
N ALA A 100 -30.27 20.60 -8.13
CA ALA A 100 -30.67 21.99 -8.31
C ALA A 100 -29.49 22.89 -8.76
N PRO A 101 -28.83 22.60 -9.89
CA PRO A 101 -27.65 23.35 -10.35
C PRO A 101 -27.95 24.84 -10.64
N PHE A 102 -29.20 25.18 -10.90
CA PHE A 102 -29.65 26.55 -11.19
C PHE A 102 -30.39 27.22 -10.01
N ALA A 103 -30.25 26.67 -8.79
CA ALA A 103 -30.94 27.16 -7.58
C ALA A 103 -30.76 28.67 -7.31
N SER A 104 -29.64 29.24 -7.74
CA SER A 104 -29.35 30.68 -7.61
C SER A 104 -30.20 31.58 -8.52
N ILE A 105 -30.88 31.00 -9.52
CA ILE A 105 -31.74 31.72 -10.48
C ILE A 105 -33.22 31.48 -10.15
N ASP A 106 -33.61 30.22 -9.92
CA ASP A 106 -35.01 29.82 -9.76
C ASP A 106 -35.46 29.67 -8.29
N ASN A 107 -34.52 29.79 -7.34
CA ASN A 107 -34.73 29.58 -5.91
C ASN A 107 -35.21 28.16 -5.55
N THR A 108 -34.90 27.16 -6.37
CA THR A 108 -35.18 25.76 -6.08
C THR A 108 -34.40 25.31 -4.85
N VAL A 109 -35.10 24.66 -3.91
CA VAL A 109 -34.51 24.05 -2.71
C VAL A 109 -34.73 22.54 -2.77
N VAL A 110 -33.64 21.78 -2.71
CA VAL A 110 -33.70 20.31 -2.66
C VAL A 110 -34.26 19.87 -1.30
N GLY A 111 -35.32 19.05 -1.31
CA GLY A 111 -35.98 18.57 -0.11
C GLY A 111 -35.14 17.60 0.72
N TYR A 112 -35.36 17.59 2.04
CA TYR A 112 -34.65 16.70 2.98
C TYR A 112 -34.81 15.22 2.65
N ASP A 113 -35.95 14.82 2.08
CA ASP A 113 -36.24 13.46 1.65
C ASP A 113 -35.23 12.92 0.62
N MET A 114 -34.73 13.78 -0.26
CA MET A 114 -33.68 13.42 -1.22
C MET A 114 -32.33 13.20 -0.54
N MET A 115 -32.09 13.82 0.61
CA MET A 115 -30.82 13.71 1.36
C MET A 115 -30.72 12.42 2.19
N VAL A 116 -31.84 11.78 2.51
CA VAL A 116 -31.87 10.62 3.42
C VAL A 116 -31.14 9.41 2.84
N GLN A 117 -31.35 9.10 1.56
CA GLN A 117 -30.74 7.91 0.92
C GLN A 117 -29.20 8.02 0.87
N PRO A 118 -28.60 9.11 0.37
CA PRO A 118 -27.14 9.27 0.40
C PRO A 118 -26.55 9.22 1.81
N LEU A 119 -27.19 9.86 2.80
CA LEU A 119 -26.73 9.81 4.19
C LEU A 119 -26.72 8.39 4.78
N GLN A 120 -27.68 7.54 4.41
CA GLN A 120 -27.71 6.14 4.84
C GLN A 120 -26.58 5.32 4.23
N GLN A 121 -26.13 5.66 3.01
CA GLN A 121 -25.04 4.96 2.34
C GLN A 121 -23.68 5.22 3.01
N LEU A 122 -23.52 6.33 3.74
CA LEU A 122 -22.32 6.60 4.54
C LEU A 122 -22.14 5.66 5.75
N GLY A 123 -23.14 4.81 6.07
CA GLY A 123 -23.00 3.68 6.99
C GLY A 123 -23.05 3.99 8.49
N SER A 124 -23.15 5.26 8.91
CA SER A 124 -23.34 5.62 10.33
C SER A 124 -24.81 5.85 10.66
N THR A 125 -25.35 5.02 11.56
CA THR A 125 -26.72 5.17 12.07
C THR A 125 -26.92 6.45 12.88
N LYS A 126 -25.83 7.11 13.30
CA LYS A 126 -25.88 8.35 14.09
C LYS A 126 -26.26 9.57 13.26
N PHE A 127 -25.94 9.59 11.97
CA PHE A 127 -26.22 10.76 11.10
C PHE A 127 -27.70 11.12 11.12
N MET A 128 -28.59 10.12 11.06
CA MET A 128 -30.04 10.34 11.03
C MET A 128 -30.58 11.03 12.28
N ASN A 129 -29.90 10.93 13.43
CA ASN A 129 -30.30 11.61 14.67
C ASN A 129 -30.08 13.13 14.59
N HIS A 130 -29.16 13.58 13.72
CA HIS A 130 -28.72 14.97 13.60
C HIS A 130 -29.14 15.61 12.27
N ALA A 131 -29.23 14.81 11.21
CA ALA A 131 -29.38 15.23 9.82
C ALA A 131 -30.52 16.22 9.60
N LYS A 132 -31.70 16.00 10.18
CA LYS A 132 -32.83 16.93 10.01
C LYS A 132 -32.54 18.33 10.57
N GLN A 133 -31.86 18.43 11.71
CA GLN A 133 -31.55 19.73 12.32
C GLN A 133 -30.40 20.41 11.58
N VAL A 134 -29.38 19.65 11.15
CA VAL A 134 -28.29 20.16 10.32
C VAL A 134 -28.82 20.62 8.95
N TYR A 135 -29.78 19.92 8.36
CA TYR A 135 -30.40 20.32 7.09
C TYR A 135 -31.13 21.68 7.19
N GLU A 136 -31.87 21.94 8.27
CA GLU A 136 -32.53 23.25 8.43
C GLU A 136 -31.51 24.39 8.58
N TYR A 137 -30.39 24.11 9.27
CA TYR A 137 -29.26 25.05 9.34
C TYR A 137 -28.63 25.29 7.96
N TRP A 138 -28.24 24.22 7.26
CA TRP A 138 -27.66 24.27 5.92
C TRP A 138 -28.58 25.01 4.93
N LYS A 139 -29.87 24.69 4.93
CA LYS A 139 -30.87 25.33 4.07
C LYS A 139 -30.95 26.83 4.33
N THR A 140 -30.93 27.25 5.60
CA THR A 140 -30.93 28.67 5.97
C THR A 140 -29.69 29.37 5.43
N ARG A 141 -28.50 28.77 5.62
CA ARG A 141 -27.23 29.28 5.09
C ARG A 141 -27.23 29.40 3.57
N ARG A 142 -27.76 28.40 2.86
CA ARG A 142 -27.91 28.44 1.40
C ARG A 142 -28.81 29.57 0.95
N GLN A 143 -29.95 29.77 1.61
CA GLN A 143 -30.87 30.86 1.28
C GLN A 143 -30.24 32.24 1.53
N GLU A 144 -29.49 32.40 2.62
CA GLU A 144 -28.71 33.62 2.90
C GLU A 144 -27.63 33.89 1.84
N SER A 145 -27.05 32.82 1.27
CA SER A 145 -26.11 32.88 0.14
C SER A 145 -26.78 33.02 -1.23
N ALA A 146 -28.08 33.36 -1.29
CA ALA A 146 -28.87 33.41 -2.52
C ALA A 146 -28.78 32.09 -3.34
N ASN A 147 -28.81 30.97 -2.62
CA ASN A 147 -28.68 29.58 -3.11
C ASN A 147 -27.40 29.26 -3.87
N LYS A 148 -26.36 30.09 -3.73
CA LYS A 148 -25.00 29.76 -4.19
C LYS A 148 -24.33 28.75 -3.25
N PRO A 149 -23.29 28.03 -3.72
CA PRO A 149 -22.46 27.19 -2.86
C PRO A 149 -21.97 27.94 -1.61
N LEU A 150 -21.85 27.24 -0.49
CA LEU A 150 -21.41 27.84 0.77
C LEU A 150 -19.91 28.18 0.72
N HIS A 151 -19.11 27.35 0.07
CA HIS A 151 -17.70 27.64 -0.20
C HIS A 151 -17.52 28.48 -1.46
N PRO A 152 -16.54 29.41 -1.47
CA PRO A 152 -16.17 30.13 -2.67
C PRO A 152 -15.73 29.18 -3.79
N THR A 153 -16.29 29.37 -4.98
CA THR A 153 -15.92 28.58 -6.17
C THR A 153 -15.19 29.43 -7.18
N LEU A 154 -14.33 28.76 -7.97
CA LEU A 154 -13.68 29.39 -9.12
C LEU A 154 -14.73 29.76 -10.16
N LYS A 155 -14.58 30.94 -10.77
CA LYS A 155 -15.44 31.34 -11.88
C LYS A 155 -14.94 30.67 -13.17
N PHE A 156 -15.68 29.66 -13.61
CA PHE A 156 -15.46 29.04 -14.91
C PHE A 156 -16.19 29.81 -16.02
N GLU A 157 -15.72 29.64 -17.25
CA GLU A 157 -16.36 30.22 -18.43
C GLU A 157 -17.72 29.54 -18.70
N THR A 158 -18.75 30.35 -18.79
CA THR A 158 -20.13 29.96 -19.12
C THR A 158 -20.52 30.41 -20.52
N HIS A 159 -20.03 31.57 -20.95
CA HIS A 159 -20.36 32.20 -22.22
C HIS A 159 -19.13 32.90 -22.81
N GLN A 160 -18.71 32.44 -24.00
CA GLN A 160 -17.45 32.87 -24.62
C GLN A 160 -17.32 34.38 -24.82
N ASP A 161 -18.40 35.07 -25.20
CA ASP A 161 -18.34 36.50 -25.55
C ASP A 161 -18.52 37.43 -24.34
N SER A 162 -19.30 37.04 -23.33
CA SER A 162 -19.51 37.86 -22.12
C SER A 162 -18.38 37.70 -21.10
N ASP A 163 -17.75 36.53 -21.07
CA ASP A 163 -16.75 36.16 -20.07
C ASP A 163 -15.31 36.52 -20.51
N ASP A 164 -15.14 37.04 -21.73
CA ASP A 164 -13.80 37.33 -22.29
C ASP A 164 -13.08 38.45 -21.53
N THR A 165 -13.84 39.43 -21.03
CA THR A 165 -13.32 40.62 -20.33
C THR A 165 -13.22 40.47 -18.82
N ASP A 166 -13.75 39.38 -18.25
CA ASP A 166 -13.78 39.18 -16.80
C ASP A 166 -12.46 38.55 -16.30
N PRO A 167 -11.67 39.26 -15.46
CA PRO A 167 -10.39 38.76 -14.97
C PRO A 167 -10.50 37.59 -13.99
N TYR A 168 -11.68 37.30 -13.44
CA TYR A 168 -11.90 36.16 -12.54
C TYR A 168 -12.21 34.86 -13.28
N VAL A 169 -12.48 34.91 -14.58
CA VAL A 169 -12.76 33.72 -15.39
C VAL A 169 -11.46 32.95 -15.66
N CYS A 170 -11.39 31.72 -15.19
CA CYS A 170 -10.19 30.88 -15.25
C CYS A 170 -10.45 29.49 -15.86
N PHE A 171 -9.37 28.78 -16.19
CA PHE A 171 -9.38 27.39 -16.70
C PHE A 171 -10.29 27.14 -17.93
N ARG A 172 -10.31 28.09 -18.88
CA ARG A 172 -11.07 27.97 -20.14
C ARG A 172 -10.74 26.67 -20.87
N ARG A 173 -11.76 25.84 -21.13
CA ARG A 173 -11.61 24.57 -21.87
C ARG A 173 -11.66 24.82 -23.38
N ARG A 174 -10.63 24.41 -24.10
CA ARG A 174 -10.50 24.54 -25.56
C ARG A 174 -10.05 23.20 -26.15
N GLU A 175 -10.90 22.20 -26.10
CA GLU A 175 -10.56 20.86 -26.57
C GLU A 175 -10.56 20.79 -28.10
N ALA A 176 -9.54 20.15 -28.66
CA ALA A 176 -9.49 19.87 -30.10
C ALA A 176 -10.51 18.79 -30.45
N ARG A 177 -11.41 19.09 -31.39
CA ARG A 177 -12.38 18.11 -31.89
C ARG A 177 -11.64 16.96 -32.58
N GLN A 178 -11.71 15.77 -31.99
CA GLN A 178 -11.05 14.60 -32.55
C GLN A 178 -11.84 14.05 -33.75
N THR A 179 -11.15 13.75 -34.84
CA THR A 179 -11.73 13.05 -36.00
C THR A 179 -11.91 11.57 -35.68
N ARG A 180 -13.05 10.99 -36.08
CA ARG A 180 -13.30 9.55 -35.93
C ARG A 180 -12.23 8.73 -36.64
N LYS A 181 -11.85 7.60 -36.04
CA LYS A 181 -10.97 6.62 -36.67
C LYS A 181 -11.78 5.72 -37.61
N THR A 182 -11.07 5.00 -38.48
CA THR A 182 -11.68 4.02 -39.39
C THR A 182 -12.21 2.82 -38.61
N ARG A 183 -13.33 2.22 -39.04
CA ARG A 183 -13.95 1.04 -38.40
C ARG A 183 -12.96 -0.09 -38.08
N GLN A 184 -12.00 -0.36 -38.97
CA GLN A 184 -10.99 -1.40 -38.76
C GLN A 184 -10.08 -1.10 -37.55
N ARG A 185 -9.67 0.17 -37.37
CA ARG A 185 -8.87 0.60 -36.21
C ARG A 185 -9.66 0.55 -34.92
N ASP A 186 -10.97 0.81 -34.97
CA ASP A 186 -11.83 0.71 -33.78
C ASP A 186 -11.96 -0.75 -33.31
N VAL A 187 -12.13 -1.71 -34.24
CA VAL A 187 -12.15 -3.14 -33.90
C VAL A 187 -10.84 -3.57 -33.22
N GLN A 188 -9.69 -3.19 -33.79
CA GLN A 188 -8.38 -3.47 -33.19
C GLN A 188 -8.21 -2.82 -31.80
N SER A 189 -8.72 -1.60 -31.62
CA SER A 189 -8.66 -0.91 -30.33
C SER A 189 -9.56 -1.58 -29.29
N ALA A 190 -10.74 -2.08 -29.70
CA ALA A 190 -11.63 -2.84 -28.85
C ALA A 190 -11.03 -4.19 -28.41
N GLU A 191 -10.34 -4.89 -29.31
CA GLU A 191 -9.61 -6.12 -28.96
C GLU A 191 -8.48 -5.84 -27.96
N LYS A 192 -7.70 -4.78 -28.18
CA LYS A 192 -6.67 -4.34 -27.21
C LYS A 192 -7.27 -3.98 -25.85
N LEU A 193 -8.43 -3.32 -25.83
CA LEU A 193 -9.12 -2.96 -24.60
C LEU A 193 -9.61 -4.20 -23.82
N LYS A 194 -10.10 -5.23 -24.53
CA LYS A 194 -10.46 -6.51 -23.91
C LYS A 194 -9.25 -7.19 -23.28
N ARG A 195 -8.11 -7.19 -23.98
CA ARG A 195 -6.85 -7.74 -23.46
C ARG A 195 -6.38 -6.97 -22.22
N LEU A 196 -6.35 -5.63 -22.30
CA LEU A 196 -5.98 -4.76 -21.18
C LEU A 196 -6.87 -5.01 -19.97
N ARG A 197 -8.19 -5.15 -20.16
CA ARG A 197 -9.12 -5.47 -19.08
C ARG A 197 -8.76 -6.79 -18.40
N LYS A 198 -8.44 -7.83 -19.16
CA LYS A 198 -8.03 -9.13 -18.60
C LYS A 198 -6.74 -8.97 -17.78
N GLU A 199 -5.73 -8.31 -18.34
CA GLU A 199 -4.43 -8.09 -17.67
C GLU A 199 -4.60 -7.25 -16.37
N LEU A 200 -5.51 -6.28 -16.35
CA LEU A 200 -5.85 -5.51 -15.16
C LEU A 200 -6.58 -6.36 -14.10
N GLU A 201 -7.46 -7.27 -14.50
CA GLU A 201 -8.16 -8.17 -13.56
C GLU A 201 -7.18 -9.18 -12.93
N ASP A 202 -6.29 -9.76 -13.74
CA ASP A 202 -5.24 -10.65 -13.25
C ASP A 202 -4.32 -9.91 -12.24
N GLY A 203 -3.94 -8.66 -12.57
CA GLY A 203 -3.18 -7.79 -11.66
C GLY A 203 -3.95 -7.45 -10.37
N ARG A 204 -5.25 -7.15 -10.47
CA ARG A 204 -6.13 -6.91 -9.31
C ARG A 204 -6.19 -8.13 -8.40
N GLN A 205 -6.26 -9.34 -8.95
CA GLN A 205 -6.27 -10.57 -8.15
C GLN A 205 -4.99 -10.74 -7.33
N LEU A 206 -3.82 -10.42 -7.89
CA LEU A 206 -2.55 -10.46 -7.16
C LEU A 206 -2.49 -9.44 -6.02
N VAL A 207 -3.09 -8.26 -6.21
CA VAL A 207 -3.20 -7.23 -5.16
C VAL A 207 -4.10 -7.73 -4.03
N ILE A 208 -5.23 -8.36 -4.35
CA ILE A 208 -6.16 -8.93 -3.35
C ILE A 208 -5.46 -10.02 -2.53
N LEU A 209 -4.80 -10.98 -3.18
CA LEU A 209 -4.07 -12.04 -2.49
C LEU A 209 -2.95 -11.49 -1.59
N SER A 210 -2.27 -10.42 -2.04
CA SER A 210 -1.26 -9.74 -1.23
C SER A 210 -1.88 -9.05 -0.01
N TYR A 211 -3.03 -8.39 -0.18
CA TYR A 211 -3.79 -7.78 0.91
C TYR A 211 -4.25 -8.83 1.93
N GLU A 212 -4.87 -9.92 1.48
CA GLU A 212 -5.33 -11.02 2.34
C GLU A 212 -4.17 -11.63 3.15
N ARG A 213 -3.01 -11.83 2.53
CA ARG A 213 -1.79 -12.29 3.22
C ARG A 213 -1.38 -11.33 4.34
N GLU A 214 -1.36 -10.02 4.10
CA GLU A 214 -0.98 -9.05 5.14
C GLU A 214 -2.04 -8.94 6.25
N VAL A 215 -3.33 -9.09 5.93
CA VAL A 215 -4.41 -9.18 6.92
C VAL A 215 -4.24 -10.41 7.81
N GLN A 216 -3.98 -11.58 7.23
CA GLN A 216 -3.75 -12.82 7.98
C GLN A 216 -2.52 -12.71 8.90
N LYS A 217 -1.41 -12.13 8.42
CA LYS A 217 -0.24 -11.86 9.27
C LYS A 217 -0.57 -10.95 10.45
N ARG A 218 -1.35 -9.89 10.23
CA ARG A 218 -1.81 -8.99 11.29
C ARG A 218 -2.67 -9.75 12.31
N GLU A 219 -3.60 -10.57 11.86
CA GLU A 219 -4.45 -11.40 12.73
C GLU A 219 -3.64 -12.41 13.53
N PHE A 220 -2.68 -13.07 12.88
CA PHE A 220 -1.73 -13.97 13.53
C PHE A 220 -0.93 -13.27 14.63
N LEU A 221 -0.39 -12.07 14.36
CA LEU A 221 0.34 -11.28 15.37
C LEU A 221 -0.56 -10.85 16.54
N ASN A 222 -1.82 -10.48 16.26
CA ASN A 222 -2.79 -10.17 17.32
C ASN A 222 -3.09 -11.40 18.18
N LEU A 223 -3.23 -12.57 17.57
CA LEU A 223 -3.45 -13.84 18.26
C LEU A 223 -2.23 -14.24 19.10
N GLU A 224 -1.02 -14.14 18.55
CA GLU A 224 0.24 -14.36 19.28
C GLU A 224 0.37 -13.44 20.50
N ARG A 225 0.06 -12.15 20.33
CA ARG A 225 0.03 -11.20 21.45
C ARG A 225 -0.97 -11.62 22.52
N MET A 226 -2.19 -11.99 22.12
CA MET A 226 -3.22 -12.45 23.04
C MET A 226 -2.78 -13.71 23.79
N ILE A 227 -2.21 -14.70 23.09
CA ILE A 227 -1.67 -15.92 23.68
C ILE A 227 -0.57 -15.60 24.69
N PHE A 228 0.36 -14.71 24.33
CA PHE A 228 1.43 -14.27 25.23
C PHE A 228 0.87 -13.65 26.52
N GLU A 229 -0.06 -12.71 26.41
CA GLU A 229 -0.69 -12.04 27.55
C GLU A 229 -1.46 -13.03 28.44
N GLN A 230 -2.17 -14.00 27.85
CA GLN A 230 -2.90 -15.03 28.61
C GLN A 230 -1.95 -16.02 29.30
N ARG A 231 -0.89 -16.48 28.61
CA ARG A 231 0.14 -17.33 29.21
C ARG A 231 0.84 -16.66 30.38
N ALA A 232 1.11 -15.34 30.29
CA ALA A 232 1.69 -14.57 31.38
C ALA A 232 0.77 -14.56 32.62
N LYS A 233 -0.53 -14.27 32.43
CA LYS A 233 -1.53 -14.31 33.50
C LYS A 233 -1.69 -15.70 34.11
N LEU A 234 -1.72 -16.74 33.28
CA LEU A 234 -1.85 -18.13 33.74
C LEU A 234 -0.65 -18.56 34.60
N LYS A 235 0.58 -18.22 34.19
CA LYS A 235 1.79 -18.46 34.99
C LYS A 235 1.72 -17.76 36.36
N GLU A 236 1.30 -16.50 36.39
CA GLU A 236 1.15 -15.75 37.64
C GLU A 236 0.13 -16.40 38.59
N MET A 237 -1.01 -16.84 38.06
CA MET A 237 -2.04 -17.54 38.84
C MET A 237 -1.57 -18.91 39.34
N LYS A 238 -0.90 -19.70 38.50
CA LYS A 238 -0.32 -20.99 38.89
C LYS A 238 0.67 -20.84 40.05
N LEU A 239 1.53 -19.83 40.01
CA LEU A 239 2.46 -19.51 41.09
C LEU A 239 1.73 -19.13 42.38
N LYS A 240 0.70 -18.28 42.30
CA LYS A 240 -0.10 -17.87 43.46
C LYS A 240 -0.84 -19.03 44.13
N LEU A 241 -1.32 -19.99 43.34
CA LEU A 241 -2.12 -21.14 43.82
C LEU A 241 -1.29 -22.40 44.12
N GLY A 242 0.02 -22.40 43.81
CA GLY A 242 0.91 -23.55 44.04
C GLY A 242 0.63 -24.76 43.15
N ILE A 243 -0.02 -24.56 42.00
CA ILE A 243 -0.37 -25.62 41.04
C ILE A 243 0.87 -26.04 40.24
N LYS A 244 1.06 -27.35 40.04
CA LYS A 244 2.19 -27.95 39.29
C LYS A 244 1.67 -28.86 38.17
N GLY A 245 2.35 -28.89 37.03
CA GLY A 245 1.98 -29.72 35.86
C GLY A 245 1.00 -29.01 34.92
N GLU A 246 0.60 -29.68 33.82
CA GLU A 246 -0.29 -29.14 32.76
C GLU A 246 0.27 -27.87 32.09
N ASP A 247 1.53 -27.95 31.63
CA ASP A 247 2.24 -26.79 31.06
C ASP A 247 2.24 -26.78 29.52
N ASP A 248 1.59 -27.74 28.86
CA ASP A 248 1.62 -27.92 27.39
C ASP A 248 1.20 -26.66 26.63
N ASP A 249 0.21 -25.93 27.16
CA ASP A 249 -0.28 -24.68 26.56
C ASP A 249 0.60 -23.46 26.90
N LEU A 250 1.61 -23.58 27.77
CA LEU A 250 2.50 -22.49 28.16
C LEU A 250 3.73 -22.33 27.25
N PHE A 251 3.99 -23.30 26.39
CA PHE A 251 5.06 -23.27 25.42
C PHE A 251 4.53 -23.50 24.01
N ASN A 252 5.28 -23.04 23.01
CA ASN A 252 4.96 -23.37 21.63
C ASN A 252 5.42 -24.81 21.38
N ASN A 253 4.48 -25.69 21.07
CA ASN A 253 4.81 -26.98 20.53
C ASN A 253 5.51 -26.79 19.19
N LYS A 254 6.59 -27.53 18.95
CA LYS A 254 7.19 -27.57 17.61
C LYS A 254 6.10 -28.05 16.66
N ILE A 255 5.71 -27.19 15.72
CA ILE A 255 5.03 -27.64 14.51
C ILE A 255 5.95 -28.69 13.90
N ALA A 256 5.39 -29.83 13.58
CA ALA A 256 6.15 -30.96 13.11
C ALA A 256 7.01 -30.58 11.89
N THR A 257 8.14 -31.29 11.80
CA THR A 257 9.15 -31.16 10.75
C THR A 257 8.52 -31.09 9.35
N GLY A 258 9.17 -30.41 8.41
CA GLY A 258 8.67 -30.07 7.06
C GLY A 258 8.09 -31.19 6.17
N VAL A 259 8.07 -32.44 6.62
CA VAL A 259 7.30 -33.54 6.03
C VAL A 259 5.80 -33.36 6.29
N GLU A 260 5.38 -33.06 7.52
CA GLU A 260 3.96 -32.86 7.84
C GLU A 260 3.41 -31.56 7.24
N ALA A 261 4.23 -30.51 7.17
CA ALA A 261 3.89 -29.28 6.44
C ALA A 261 3.82 -29.49 4.92
N ALA A 262 4.62 -30.40 4.37
CA ALA A 262 4.54 -30.78 2.96
C ALA A 262 3.27 -31.59 2.68
N GLU A 263 2.86 -32.49 3.57
CA GLU A 263 1.59 -33.22 3.48
C GLU A 263 0.37 -32.29 3.59
N GLU A 264 0.42 -31.28 4.47
CA GLU A 264 -0.64 -30.27 4.59
C GLU A 264 -0.70 -29.35 3.35
N THR A 265 0.47 -29.00 2.81
CA THR A 265 0.58 -28.22 1.56
C THR A 265 0.14 -29.02 0.34
N GLU A 266 0.46 -30.31 0.29
CA GLU A 266 0.01 -31.26 -0.73
C GLU A 266 -1.51 -31.39 -0.70
N TYR A 267 -2.11 -31.57 0.48
CA TYR A 267 -3.56 -31.59 0.65
C TYR A 267 -4.21 -30.30 0.17
N HIS A 268 -3.62 -29.14 0.49
CA HIS A 268 -4.12 -27.84 0.06
C HIS A 268 -4.01 -27.65 -1.46
N LEU A 269 -2.88 -28.01 -2.07
CA LEU A 269 -2.69 -28.00 -3.52
C LEU A 269 -3.67 -28.94 -4.24
N GLN A 270 -3.87 -30.16 -3.71
CA GLN A 270 -4.86 -31.10 -4.22
C GLN A 270 -6.28 -30.51 -4.15
N SER A 271 -6.65 -29.80 -3.08
CA SER A 271 -7.95 -29.14 -2.97
C SER A 271 -8.16 -28.03 -4.00
N ILE A 272 -7.13 -27.19 -4.24
CA ILE A 272 -7.16 -26.11 -5.22
C ILE A 272 -7.28 -26.67 -6.64
N LEU A 273 -6.52 -27.72 -6.97
CA LEU A 273 -6.56 -28.38 -8.28
C LEU A 273 -7.91 -29.08 -8.53
N LYS A 274 -8.50 -29.64 -7.47
CA LYS A 274 -9.84 -30.25 -7.53
C LYS A 274 -10.94 -29.21 -7.77
N GLU A 275 -10.84 -28.02 -7.20
CA GLU A 275 -11.74 -26.90 -7.50
C GLU A 275 -11.52 -26.32 -8.92
N ALA A 276 -10.30 -26.38 -9.44
CA ALA A 276 -9.95 -25.95 -10.80
C ALA A 276 -10.37 -26.93 -11.92
N GLY A 277 -10.95 -28.10 -11.58
CA GLY A 277 -11.54 -29.05 -12.53
C GLY A 277 -10.57 -30.11 -13.10
N THR A 278 -9.38 -30.25 -12.54
CA THR A 278 -8.38 -31.26 -12.92
C THR A 278 -8.06 -32.12 -11.69
N SER A 279 -8.69 -33.29 -11.59
CA SER A 279 -8.39 -34.26 -10.53
C SER A 279 -7.82 -35.53 -11.14
N ASN A 280 -6.51 -35.71 -11.03
CA ASN A 280 -5.89 -37.03 -11.01
C ASN A 280 -4.75 -37.04 -9.98
N ASP A 281 -4.69 -38.06 -9.12
CA ASP A 281 -3.71 -38.21 -8.04
C ASP A 281 -2.24 -38.33 -8.52
N GLN A 282 -2.01 -38.30 -9.85
CA GLN A 282 -0.70 -38.36 -10.49
C GLN A 282 -0.19 -37.02 -11.05
N GLU A 283 -1.04 -35.99 -11.14
CA GLU A 283 -0.66 -34.71 -11.76
C GLU A 283 0.35 -33.92 -10.92
N ILE A 284 0.29 -34.02 -9.59
CA ILE A 284 1.22 -33.31 -8.69
C ILE A 284 2.64 -33.92 -8.76
N PRO A 285 2.83 -35.24 -8.61
CA PRO A 285 4.15 -35.85 -8.84
C PRO A 285 4.72 -35.52 -10.22
N ASP A 286 3.90 -35.55 -11.28
CA ASP A 286 4.33 -35.24 -12.65
C ASP A 286 4.70 -33.76 -12.81
N LEU A 287 3.95 -32.85 -12.19
CA LEU A 287 4.26 -31.42 -12.18
C LEU A 287 5.54 -31.12 -11.41
N CYS A 288 5.69 -31.70 -10.21
CA CYS A 288 6.90 -31.58 -9.40
C CYS A 288 8.13 -32.15 -10.12
N PHE A 289 7.98 -33.30 -10.78
CA PHE A 289 9.03 -33.90 -11.60
C PHE A 289 9.39 -32.99 -12.78
N THR A 290 8.39 -32.49 -13.51
CA THR A 290 8.60 -31.57 -14.64
C THR A 290 9.30 -30.29 -14.18
N LEU A 291 8.87 -29.72 -13.05
CA LEU A 291 9.50 -28.55 -12.46
C LEU A 291 10.95 -28.82 -12.07
N GLN A 292 11.20 -29.94 -11.37
CA GLN A 292 12.53 -30.37 -10.96
C GLN A 292 13.46 -30.51 -12.18
N GLU A 293 13.05 -31.25 -13.21
CA GLU A 293 13.84 -31.46 -14.43
C GLU A 293 14.12 -30.14 -15.15
N THR A 294 13.10 -29.28 -15.29
CA THR A 294 13.25 -28.00 -15.99
C THR A 294 14.20 -27.07 -15.25
N VAL A 295 14.04 -26.94 -13.93
CA VAL A 295 14.88 -26.08 -13.09
C VAL A 295 16.32 -26.58 -13.06
N PHE A 296 16.52 -27.89 -12.88
CA PHE A 296 17.86 -28.46 -12.85
C PHE A 296 18.56 -28.36 -14.21
N ALA A 297 17.84 -28.54 -15.32
CA ALA A 297 18.40 -28.31 -16.65
C ALA A 297 18.87 -26.86 -16.83
N MET A 298 18.07 -25.88 -16.39
CA MET A 298 18.48 -24.46 -16.41
C MET A 298 19.72 -24.19 -15.57
N LEU A 299 19.81 -24.78 -14.36
CA LEU A 299 20.99 -24.67 -13.50
C LEU A 299 22.23 -25.30 -14.11
N VAL A 300 22.11 -26.48 -14.70
CA VAL A 300 23.20 -27.19 -15.38
C VAL A 300 23.69 -26.38 -16.57
N GLU A 301 22.79 -25.83 -17.39
CA GLU A 301 23.15 -25.02 -18.55
C GLU A 301 23.90 -23.73 -18.15
N ILE A 302 23.42 -23.02 -17.11
CA ILE A 302 24.10 -21.82 -16.60
C ILE A 302 25.48 -22.18 -16.04
N THR A 303 25.57 -23.28 -15.29
CA THR A 303 26.84 -23.75 -14.71
C THR A 303 27.82 -24.15 -15.81
N GLU A 304 27.35 -24.83 -16.85
CA GLU A 304 28.17 -25.18 -18.02
C GLU A 304 28.77 -23.94 -18.68
N ARG A 305 27.93 -22.93 -18.96
CA ARG A 305 28.41 -21.66 -19.54
C ARG A 305 29.43 -20.98 -18.63
N ALA A 306 29.20 -20.99 -17.32
CA ALA A 306 30.13 -20.42 -16.35
C ALA A 306 31.47 -21.16 -16.36
N MET A 307 31.47 -22.50 -16.34
CA MET A 307 32.69 -23.32 -16.42
C MET A 307 33.47 -23.03 -17.70
N ALA A 308 32.79 -22.94 -18.85
CA ALA A 308 33.41 -22.61 -20.12
C ALA A 308 34.05 -21.21 -20.12
N HIS A 309 33.38 -20.25 -19.49
CA HIS A 309 33.84 -18.86 -19.43
C HIS A 309 35.08 -18.69 -18.53
N VAL A 310 35.10 -19.37 -17.37
CA VAL A 310 36.21 -19.25 -16.40
C VAL A 310 37.34 -20.27 -16.65
N GLY A 311 37.14 -21.22 -17.55
CA GLY A 311 38.11 -22.29 -17.83
C GLY A 311 38.23 -23.34 -16.70
N SER A 312 37.20 -23.50 -15.87
CA SER A 312 37.19 -24.50 -14.79
C SER A 312 36.81 -25.89 -15.31
N SER A 313 37.50 -26.92 -14.82
CA SER A 313 37.16 -28.34 -15.05
C SER A 313 36.41 -28.97 -13.87
N GLN A 314 36.14 -28.23 -12.79
CA GLN A 314 35.54 -28.76 -11.58
C GLN A 314 34.32 -27.95 -11.15
N VAL A 315 33.28 -28.65 -10.69
CA VAL A 315 32.06 -28.08 -10.10
C VAL A 315 31.88 -28.67 -8.71
N LEU A 316 31.61 -27.81 -7.73
CA LEU A 316 31.23 -28.22 -6.37
C LEU A 316 29.78 -27.78 -6.13
N ILE A 317 28.91 -28.73 -5.80
CA ILE A 317 27.53 -28.48 -5.41
C ILE A 317 27.47 -28.43 -3.88
N VAL A 318 26.87 -27.36 -3.35
CA VAL A 318 26.71 -27.10 -1.91
C VAL A 318 25.29 -26.66 -1.58
N GLY A 319 24.92 -26.75 -0.30
CA GLY A 319 23.62 -26.34 0.23
C GLY A 319 22.55 -27.44 0.16
N GLY A 320 21.41 -27.22 0.83
CA GLY A 320 20.38 -28.25 1.02
C GLY A 320 19.79 -28.81 -0.27
N VAL A 321 19.58 -27.96 -1.29
CA VAL A 321 19.13 -28.40 -2.63
C VAL A 321 20.20 -29.25 -3.32
N GLY A 322 21.47 -29.02 -2.99
CA GLY A 322 22.61 -29.77 -3.49
C GLY A 322 22.64 -31.24 -3.08
N CYS A 323 21.89 -31.63 -2.04
CA CYS A 323 21.69 -33.03 -1.66
C CYS A 323 20.84 -33.82 -2.65
N ASN A 324 20.13 -33.15 -3.57
CA ASN A 324 19.26 -33.83 -4.51
C ASN A 324 20.10 -34.66 -5.51
N GLU A 325 19.98 -35.98 -5.44
CA GLU A 325 20.75 -36.92 -6.27
C GLU A 325 20.53 -36.69 -7.78
N ARG A 326 19.32 -36.27 -8.18
CA ARG A 326 19.02 -35.99 -9.58
C ARG A 326 19.77 -34.78 -10.10
N LEU A 327 19.87 -33.71 -9.31
CA LEU A 327 20.70 -32.55 -9.66
C LEU A 327 22.19 -32.93 -9.78
N GLN A 328 22.70 -33.73 -8.83
CA GLN A 328 24.08 -34.21 -8.86
C GLN A 328 24.36 -35.08 -10.10
N GLU A 329 23.43 -35.94 -10.48
CA GLU A 329 23.51 -36.78 -11.68
C GLU A 329 23.58 -35.91 -12.95
N MET A 330 22.63 -34.98 -13.12
CA MET A 330 22.58 -34.11 -14.30
C MET A 330 23.84 -33.24 -14.43
N MET A 331 24.31 -32.67 -13.32
CA MET A 331 25.55 -31.89 -13.28
C MET A 331 26.77 -32.76 -13.57
N GLY A 332 26.79 -34.00 -13.07
CA GLY A 332 27.86 -34.96 -13.30
C GLY A 332 27.93 -35.47 -14.74
N LEU A 333 26.80 -35.61 -15.43
CA LEU A 333 26.77 -35.88 -16.88
C LEU A 333 27.40 -34.72 -17.65
N MET A 334 26.93 -33.49 -17.43
CA MET A 334 27.46 -32.29 -18.09
C MET A 334 28.96 -32.11 -17.83
N ALA A 335 29.41 -32.24 -16.58
CA ALA A 335 30.82 -32.10 -16.23
C ALA A 335 31.68 -33.16 -16.93
N ARG A 336 31.22 -34.42 -17.01
CA ARG A 336 31.95 -35.51 -17.69
C ARG A 336 32.08 -35.30 -19.19
N ASP A 337 31.02 -34.83 -19.86
CA ASP A 337 31.04 -34.55 -21.30
C ASP A 337 32.09 -33.48 -21.68
N ARG A 338 32.51 -32.66 -20.71
CA ARG A 338 33.55 -31.64 -20.85
C ARG A 338 34.93 -32.08 -20.34
N GLY A 339 35.09 -33.34 -19.95
CA GLY A 339 36.32 -33.84 -19.33
C GLY A 339 36.56 -33.28 -17.91
N GLY A 340 35.52 -32.78 -17.26
CA GLY A 340 35.53 -32.24 -15.91
C GLY A 340 35.03 -33.21 -14.85
N SER A 341 34.87 -32.72 -13.62
CA SER A 341 34.40 -33.51 -12.48
C SER A 341 33.43 -32.71 -11.61
N VAL A 342 32.42 -33.40 -11.07
CA VAL A 342 31.49 -32.85 -10.08
C VAL A 342 31.82 -33.40 -8.70
N TYR A 343 31.75 -32.55 -7.69
CA TYR A 343 31.82 -32.92 -6.29
C TYR A 343 30.54 -32.45 -5.61
N ALA A 344 29.92 -33.33 -4.84
CA ALA A 344 28.82 -32.98 -3.96
C ALA A 344 29.27 -33.15 -2.51
N THR A 345 28.82 -32.24 -1.65
CA THR A 345 29.15 -32.31 -0.23
C THR A 345 28.22 -33.33 0.46
N ASP A 346 28.76 -34.13 1.38
CA ASP A 346 27.98 -35.10 2.17
C ASP A 346 26.77 -34.42 2.83
N GLU A 347 25.61 -35.07 2.78
CA GLU A 347 24.32 -34.55 3.26
C GLU A 347 24.41 -33.97 4.68
N ARG A 348 25.23 -34.58 5.55
CA ARG A 348 25.45 -34.13 6.93
C ARG A 348 26.03 -32.72 7.05
N PHE A 349 26.63 -32.21 5.99
CA PHE A 349 27.21 -30.86 5.92
C PHE A 349 26.37 -29.89 5.08
N CYS A 350 25.30 -30.35 4.45
CA CYS A 350 24.40 -29.54 3.61
C CYS A 350 23.13 -29.08 4.33
N ILE A 351 22.96 -29.44 5.61
CA ILE A 351 21.92 -28.94 6.51
C ILE A 351 22.32 -27.60 7.14
N ASP A 352 21.34 -26.86 7.69
CA ASP A 352 21.55 -25.61 8.42
C ASP A 352 22.52 -25.81 9.59
N ASN A 353 23.79 -25.50 9.34
CA ASN A 353 24.86 -25.78 10.27
C ASN A 353 25.21 -24.49 11.01
N GLY A 354 24.50 -24.23 12.11
CA GLY A 354 24.78 -23.08 12.99
C GLY A 354 26.26 -23.01 13.42
N ILE A 355 26.95 -24.16 13.47
CA ILE A 355 28.39 -24.25 13.72
C ILE A 355 29.23 -23.67 12.58
N MET A 356 28.85 -23.88 11.31
CA MET A 356 29.56 -23.26 10.17
C MET A 356 29.41 -21.74 10.18
N ILE A 357 28.21 -21.24 10.49
CA ILE A 357 27.93 -19.81 10.64
C ILE A 357 28.74 -19.24 11.82
N ALA A 358 28.73 -19.92 12.97
CA ALA A 358 29.51 -19.52 14.13
C ALA A 358 31.02 -19.53 13.86
N HIS A 359 31.51 -20.50 13.09
CA HIS A 359 32.93 -20.58 12.73
C HIS A 359 33.33 -19.45 11.77
N ALA A 360 32.53 -19.15 10.75
CA ALA A 360 32.75 -18.00 9.89
C ALA A 360 32.73 -16.68 10.69
N GLY A 361 31.78 -16.54 11.63
CA GLY A 361 31.72 -15.42 12.56
C GLY A 361 32.96 -15.32 13.46
N LEU A 362 33.48 -16.44 13.95
CA LEU A 362 34.71 -16.50 14.75
C LEU A 362 35.94 -16.07 13.94
N LEU A 363 36.07 -16.51 12.69
CA LEU A 363 37.15 -16.11 11.80
C LEU A 363 37.10 -14.60 11.48
N ALA A 364 35.90 -14.07 11.21
CA ALA A 364 35.69 -12.64 11.04
C ALA A 364 36.04 -11.86 12.32
N TYR A 365 35.66 -12.38 13.48
CA TYR A 365 36.01 -11.79 14.77
C TYR A 365 37.53 -11.77 15.00
N ASN A 366 38.24 -12.84 14.67
CA ASN A 366 39.69 -12.89 14.86
C ASN A 366 40.46 -11.93 13.93
N THR A 367 39.87 -11.56 12.80
CA THR A 367 40.43 -10.57 11.86
C THR A 367 40.01 -9.12 12.17
N GLY A 368 39.37 -8.90 13.33
CA GLY A 368 38.99 -7.57 13.83
C GLY A 368 37.61 -7.08 13.38
N PHE A 369 36.82 -7.89 12.67
CA PHE A 369 35.45 -7.53 12.31
C PHE A 369 34.55 -7.57 13.57
N ARG A 370 33.85 -6.48 13.86
CA ARG A 370 32.92 -6.33 14.99
C ARG A 370 31.68 -5.61 14.51
N THR A 371 30.51 -6.12 14.87
CA THR A 371 29.22 -5.48 14.56
C THR A 371 28.58 -5.02 15.88
N PRO A 372 28.33 -3.70 16.06
CA PRO A 372 27.52 -3.19 17.16
C PRO A 372 26.13 -3.83 17.17
N LEU A 373 25.50 -3.94 18.34
CA LEU A 373 24.19 -4.60 18.47
C LEU A 373 23.08 -3.84 17.72
N GLU A 374 23.16 -2.51 17.68
CA GLU A 374 22.24 -1.65 16.92
C GLU A 374 22.31 -1.89 15.39
N ASP A 375 23.46 -2.38 14.91
CA ASP A 375 23.73 -2.67 13.51
C ASP A 375 23.61 -4.17 13.18
N SER A 376 23.24 -5.03 14.15
CA SER A 376 23.11 -6.48 13.94
C SER A 376 21.81 -6.86 13.22
N GLN A 377 21.54 -6.22 12.09
CA GLN A 377 20.36 -6.44 11.27
C GLN A 377 20.63 -7.48 10.18
N CYS A 378 19.57 -8.15 9.72
CA CYS A 378 19.67 -9.13 8.65
C CYS A 378 19.65 -8.43 7.28
N THR A 379 20.70 -8.60 6.49
CA THR A 379 20.72 -8.19 5.08
C THR A 379 20.26 -9.36 4.21
N GLN A 380 19.04 -9.30 3.70
CA GLN A 380 18.55 -10.31 2.76
C GLN A 380 19.29 -10.19 1.42
N ARG A 381 19.55 -11.34 0.76
CA ARG A 381 20.26 -11.42 -0.54
C ARG A 381 21.70 -10.88 -0.50
N PHE A 382 22.36 -11.07 0.64
CA PHE A 382 23.75 -10.70 0.79
C PHE A 382 24.62 -11.43 -0.25
N ARG A 383 25.26 -10.65 -1.12
CA ARG A 383 26.03 -11.16 -2.25
C ARG A 383 27.41 -11.63 -1.79
N THR A 384 27.75 -12.88 -2.08
CA THR A 384 29.03 -13.47 -1.64
C THR A 384 30.25 -12.83 -2.31
N ASP A 385 30.09 -12.23 -3.49
CA ASP A 385 31.15 -11.48 -4.19
C ASP A 385 31.42 -10.09 -3.60
N GLU A 386 30.53 -9.58 -2.75
CA GLU A 386 30.68 -8.30 -2.04
C GLU A 386 31.28 -8.47 -0.63
N VAL A 387 31.47 -9.72 -0.19
CA VAL A 387 32.01 -10.02 1.14
C VAL A 387 33.52 -9.92 1.13
N HIS A 388 34.05 -8.95 1.87
CA HIS A 388 35.48 -8.86 2.11
C HIS A 388 35.92 -9.92 3.13
N ILE A 389 36.50 -11.02 2.63
CA ILE A 389 36.96 -12.17 3.43
C ILE A 389 38.42 -11.93 3.84
N LYS A 390 38.64 -11.41 5.07
CA LYS A 390 40.01 -11.15 5.59
C LYS A 390 40.75 -12.37 6.12
N TRP A 391 40.08 -13.51 6.28
CA TRP A 391 40.64 -14.70 6.96
C TRP A 391 41.14 -15.78 5.99
N ARG A 392 41.19 -15.48 4.70
CA ARG A 392 41.59 -16.44 3.64
C ARG A 392 43.02 -16.22 3.13
N ASP A 393 43.57 -15.04 3.38
CA ASP A 393 44.97 -14.67 3.18
C ASP A 393 45.70 -14.65 4.54
#